data_AF-A0A6M3M7C4-F1
#
_entry.id   AF-A0A6M3M7C4-F1
#
_cell.length_a   1.000
_cell.length_b   1.000
_cell.length_c   1.000
_cell.angle_alpha   90.00
_cell.angle_beta   90.00
_cell.angle_gamma   90.00
#
_symmetry.space_group_name_H-M   'P 1'
#
loop_
_entity.id
_entity.type
_entity.pdbx_description
1 polymer ?
#
loop_
_entity_poly.entity_id
_entity_poly.type
_entity_poly.pdbx_seq_one_letter_code
_entity_poly.pdbx_strand_id
1 'polypeptide(L)'
;MPEVGTKVRESGDDVEIGKEYEIVNVESVTTEISFYKGIRVELLTKKAEEGSIMLWERPITTSKSKLGIFITLLGSNTDGWLHKRIKIVDWRQGARIIELVK
;
A
#
# COMPACT_ATOMS: atom_id res chain seq x y z
N MET A 1 30.83 8.69 13.83
CA MET A 1 29.93 8.48 12.68
C MET A 1 28.53 8.40 13.25
N PRO A 2 27.54 9.18 12.80
CA PRO A 2 26.18 9.01 13.30
C PRO A 2 25.71 7.61 12.91
N GLU A 3 25.32 6.81 13.91
CA GLU A 3 24.78 5.49 13.69
C GLU A 3 23.41 5.64 13.02
N VAL A 4 23.29 5.09 11.82
CA VAL A 4 22.05 5.07 11.08
C VAL A 4 21.15 4.02 11.75
N GLY A 5 20.23 4.47 12.60
CA GLY A 5 19.23 3.62 13.29
C GLY A 5 18.19 2.99 12.36
N THR A 6 18.53 2.77 11.09
CA THR A 6 17.62 2.28 10.05
C THR A 6 17.62 0.76 10.05
N LYS A 7 16.47 0.18 10.38
CA LYS A 7 16.23 -1.24 10.16
C LYS A 7 16.02 -1.46 8.66
N VAL A 8 16.89 -2.24 8.03
CA VAL A 8 16.68 -2.70 6.65
C VAL A 8 15.52 -3.70 6.67
N ARG A 9 14.37 -3.32 6.09
CA ARG A 9 13.28 -4.24 5.76
C ARG A 9 13.38 -4.56 4.27
N GLU A 10 13.37 -5.84 3.90
CA GLU A 10 13.48 -6.33 2.51
C GLU A 10 12.30 -5.91 1.60
N SER A 11 11.27 -5.26 2.17
CA SER A 11 10.14 -4.69 1.42
C SER A 11 10.00 -3.22 1.82
N GLY A 12 10.01 -2.33 0.84
CA GLY A 12 9.86 -0.89 1.05
C GLY A 12 8.43 -0.43 1.42
N ASP A 13 7.57 -1.34 1.88
CA ASP A 13 6.25 -0.99 2.41
C ASP A 13 6.23 -1.26 3.91
N ASP A 14 5.64 -0.34 4.66
CA ASP A 14 5.55 -0.42 6.12
C ASP A 14 4.25 -1.10 6.57
N VAL A 15 4.04 -2.34 6.11
CA VAL A 15 2.84 -3.12 6.45
C VAL A 15 3.16 -4.50 6.99
N GLU A 16 2.30 -4.98 7.88
CA GLU A 16 2.46 -6.26 8.56
C GLU A 16 1.26 -7.18 8.28
N ILE A 17 1.56 -8.45 8.05
CA ILE A 17 0.56 -9.48 7.80
C ILE A 17 -0.30 -9.69 9.04
N GLY A 18 -1.60 -9.84 8.83
CA GLY A 18 -2.61 -10.03 9.88
C GLY A 18 -3.11 -8.73 10.52
N LYS A 19 -2.48 -7.58 10.25
CA LYS A 19 -2.92 -6.28 10.77
C LYS A 19 -4.02 -5.67 9.92
N GLU A 20 -4.91 -4.95 10.62
CA GLU A 20 -5.95 -4.12 10.04
C GLU A 20 -5.47 -2.67 9.98
N TYR A 21 -5.70 -2.05 8.83
CA TYR A 21 -5.33 -0.68 8.54
C TYR A 21 -6.53 0.08 7.99
N GLU A 22 -6.68 1.33 8.41
CA GLU A 22 -7.55 2.31 7.77
C GLU A 22 -6.75 3.11 6.75
N ILE A 23 -7.32 3.30 5.55
CA ILE A 23 -6.74 4.16 4.53
C ILE A 23 -7.04 5.61 4.91
N VAL A 24 -6.01 6.34 5.33
CA VAL A 24 -6.16 7.72 5.82
C VAL A 24 -5.81 8.75 4.76
N ASN A 25 -4.96 8.39 3.79
CA ASN A 25 -4.59 9.28 2.69
C ASN A 25 -4.24 8.46 1.44
N VAL A 26 -4.55 9.03 0.28
CA VAL A 26 -4.24 8.47 -1.03
C VAL A 26 -3.74 9.59 -1.92
N GLU A 27 -2.46 9.54 -2.28
CA GLU A 27 -1.79 10.60 -3.04
C GLU A 27 -1.20 10.05 -4.35
N SER A 28 -1.42 10.74 -5.46
CA SER A 28 -0.75 10.44 -6.72
C SER A 28 0.66 11.02 -6.72
N VAL A 29 1.66 10.16 -6.83
CA VAL A 29 3.07 10.54 -6.87
C VAL A 29 3.60 10.33 -8.28
N THR A 30 4.30 11.32 -8.82
CA THR A 30 5.07 11.19 -10.06
C THR A 30 6.53 11.45 -9.75
N THR A 31 7.40 10.49 -10.07
CA THR A 31 8.84 10.67 -9.85
C THR A 31 9.43 11.62 -10.90
N GLU A 32 10.22 12.59 -10.44
CA GLU A 32 10.77 13.66 -11.30
C GLU A 32 11.78 13.14 -12.34
N ILE A 33 12.48 12.04 -12.04
CA ILE A 33 13.61 11.55 -12.85
C ILE A 33 13.17 10.60 -13.96
N SER A 34 12.07 9.86 -13.77
CA SER A 34 11.65 8.81 -14.71
C SER A 34 10.16 8.81 -15.03
N PHE A 35 9.43 9.84 -14.58
CA PHE A 35 7.99 9.99 -14.77
C PHE A 35 7.17 8.76 -14.37
N TYR A 36 7.70 7.93 -13.45
CA TYR A 36 6.93 6.81 -12.92
C TYR A 36 5.79 7.40 -12.08
N LYS A 37 4.58 7.11 -12.53
CA LYS A 37 3.35 7.40 -11.80
C LYS A 37 3.09 6.28 -10.80
N GLY A 38 2.65 6.66 -9.62
CA GLY A 38 2.26 5.74 -8.58
C GLY A 38 1.25 6.39 -7.66
N ILE A 39 0.66 5.58 -6.81
CA ILE A 39 -0.26 6.02 -5.78
C ILE A 39 0.38 5.64 -4.45
N ARG A 40 0.62 6.63 -3.60
CA ARG A 40 1.02 6.43 -2.21
C ARG A 40 -0.24 6.28 -1.39
N VAL A 41 -0.37 5.14 -0.71
CA VAL A 41 -1.46 4.89 0.23
C VAL A 41 -0.90 4.93 1.63
N GLU A 42 -1.41 5.84 2.45
CA GLU A 42 -1.06 5.94 3.86
C GLU A 42 -2.12 5.22 4.69
N LEU A 43 -1.63 4.47 5.66
CA LEU A 43 -2.37 3.49 6.42
C LEU A 43 -2.20 3.76 7.91
N LEU A 44 -3.27 3.60 8.67
CA LEU A 44 -3.26 3.75 10.11
C LEU A 44 -3.89 2.55 10.80
N THR A 45 -3.18 1.92 11.73
CA THR A 45 -3.75 0.84 12.55
C THR A 45 -4.59 1.42 13.70
N LYS A 46 -5.43 0.59 14.33
CA LYS A 46 -6.14 0.95 15.57
C LYS A 46 -5.22 1.35 16.74
N LYS A 47 -3.93 0.99 16.68
CA LYS A 47 -2.91 1.33 17.68
C LYS A 47 -2.16 2.62 17.34
N ALA A 48 -2.62 3.38 16.34
CA ALA A 48 -1.94 4.56 15.80
C ALA A 48 -0.52 4.27 15.25
N GLU A 49 -0.26 3.02 14.83
CA GLU A 49 0.93 2.70 14.05
C GLU A 49 0.65 3.05 12.59
N GLU A 50 1.51 3.90 12.03
CA GLU A 50 1.47 4.31 10.63
C GLU A 50 2.10 3.24 9.73
N GLY A 51 1.55 3.11 8.53
CA GLY A 51 2.09 2.31 7.45
C GLY A 51 1.95 3.05 6.13
N SER A 52 2.79 2.71 5.17
CA SER A 52 2.66 3.26 3.82
C SER A 52 2.93 2.19 2.77
N ILE A 53 2.19 2.27 1.67
CA ILE A 53 2.37 1.38 0.52
C ILE A 53 2.49 2.23 -0.74
N MET A 54 3.54 1.97 -1.52
CA MET A 54 3.68 2.53 -2.86
C MET A 54 3.08 1.59 -3.92
N LEU A 55 2.05 2.06 -4.60
CA LEU A 55 1.35 1.37 -5.68
C LEU A 55 1.76 1.96 -7.03
N TRP A 56 2.82 1.43 -7.63
CA TRP A 56 3.29 1.89 -8.93
C TRP A 56 2.31 1.57 -10.05
N GLU A 57 1.97 2.58 -10.84
CA GLU A 57 1.16 2.41 -12.04
C GLU A 57 1.96 1.68 -13.12
N ARG A 58 1.27 0.80 -13.82
CA ARG A 58 1.77 0.11 -15.00
C ARG A 58 0.66 0.09 -16.03
N PRO A 59 0.99 0.07 -17.34
CA PRO A 59 -0.04 -0.01 -18.40
C PRO A 59 -0.99 -1.21 -18.22
N ILE A 60 -0.47 -2.31 -17.69
CA ILE A 60 -1.24 -3.51 -17.36
C ILE A 60 -0.80 -3.97 -15.97
N THR A 61 -1.77 -4.21 -15.08
CA THR A 61 -1.54 -4.72 -13.73
C THR A 61 -2.32 -6.01 -13.53
N THR A 62 -1.73 -6.98 -12.84
CA THR A 62 -2.41 -8.24 -12.50
C THR A 62 -3.10 -8.12 -11.15
N SER A 63 -4.17 -8.88 -10.93
CA SER A 63 -4.87 -8.91 -9.62
C SER A 63 -4.00 -9.35 -8.44
N LYS A 64 -2.84 -9.96 -8.72
CA LYS A 64 -1.85 -10.39 -7.71
C LYS A 64 -0.77 -9.34 -7.42
N SER A 65 -0.74 -8.24 -8.17
CA SER A 65 0.18 -7.13 -7.94
C SER A 65 -0.32 -6.24 -6.79
N LYS A 66 0.55 -5.36 -6.26
CA LYS A 66 0.16 -4.40 -5.23
C LYS A 66 -1.00 -3.51 -5.69
N LEU A 67 -0.87 -2.86 -6.84
CA LEU A 67 -1.94 -1.97 -7.34
C LEU A 67 -3.19 -2.77 -7.74
N GLY A 68 -3.01 -3.92 -8.39
CA GLY A 68 -4.12 -4.70 -8.91
C GLY A 68 -5.02 -5.26 -7.81
N ILE A 69 -4.47 -5.66 -6.66
CA ILE A 69 -5.30 -6.14 -5.55
C ILE A 69 -6.15 -5.01 -4.94
N PHE A 70 -5.60 -3.79 -4.84
CA PHE A 70 -6.35 -2.61 -4.38
C PHE A 70 -7.48 -2.26 -5.34
N ILE A 71 -7.21 -2.21 -6.64
CA ILE A 71 -8.23 -1.95 -7.67
C ILE A 71 -9.30 -3.06 -7.66
N THR A 72 -8.90 -4.32 -7.50
CA THR A 72 -9.84 -5.46 -7.47
C THR A 72 -10.76 -5.39 -6.25
N LEU A 73 -10.24 -5.00 -5.09
CA LEU A 73 -11.01 -4.96 -3.85
C LEU A 73 -11.85 -3.69 -3.69
N LEU A 74 -11.28 -2.53 -4.03
CA LEU A 74 -11.84 -1.21 -3.72
C LEU A 74 -12.36 -0.46 -4.96
N GLY A 75 -12.11 -0.99 -6.16
CA GLY A 75 -12.42 -0.34 -7.44
C GLY A 75 -11.32 0.60 -7.91
N SER A 76 -11.45 1.12 -9.13
CA SER A 76 -10.46 2.01 -9.75
C SER A 76 -10.54 3.47 -9.29
N ASN A 77 -11.60 3.86 -8.57
CA ASN A 77 -11.74 5.21 -8.04
C ASN A 77 -11.03 5.34 -6.70
N THR A 78 -9.83 5.92 -6.70
CA THR A 78 -8.96 6.10 -5.52
C THR A 78 -9.61 6.94 -4.41
N ASP A 79 -10.45 7.90 -4.76
CA ASP A 79 -11.13 8.75 -3.78
C ASP A 79 -12.08 7.93 -2.90
N GLY A 80 -12.64 6.84 -3.46
CA GLY A 80 -13.51 5.91 -2.73
C GLY A 80 -12.77 4.96 -1.79
N TRP A 81 -11.45 5.00 -1.77
CA TRP A 81 -10.62 4.16 -0.89
C TRP A 81 -10.46 4.77 0.49
N LEU A 82 -10.59 6.09 0.63
CA LEU A 82 -10.46 6.78 1.90
C LEU A 82 -11.43 6.23 2.95
N HIS A 83 -10.95 6.10 4.18
CA HIS A 83 -11.66 5.55 5.35
C HIS A 83 -12.08 4.07 5.22
N LYS A 84 -11.74 3.39 4.11
CA LYS A 84 -11.90 1.93 4.03
C LYS A 84 -10.89 1.27 4.95
N ARG A 85 -11.34 0.19 5.61
CA ARG A 85 -10.47 -0.65 6.42
C ARG A 85 -10.11 -1.92 5.67
N ILE A 86 -8.82 -2.19 5.58
CA ILE A 86 -8.29 -3.37 4.92
C ILE A 86 -7.44 -4.18 5.89
N LYS A 87 -7.44 -5.50 5.71
CA LYS A 87 -6.55 -6.42 6.41
C LYS A 87 -5.55 -6.98 5.42
N ILE A 88 -4.26 -6.92 5.75
CA ILE A 88 -3.21 -7.53 4.93
C ILE A 88 -3.15 -9.02 5.26
N VAL A 89 -3.57 -9.90 4.35
CA VAL A 89 -3.60 -11.35 4.56
C VAL A 89 -2.32 -12.02 4.06
N ASP A 90 -1.85 -11.61 2.88
CA ASP A 90 -0.57 -12.06 2.32
C ASP A 90 0.11 -10.89 1.60
N TRP A 91 1.42 -10.72 1.84
CA TRP A 91 2.22 -9.65 1.25
C TRP A 91 3.48 -10.17 0.52
N ARG A 92 3.49 -11.43 0.07
CA ARG A 92 4.61 -12.02 -0.68
C ARG A 92 4.62 -11.64 -2.15
N GLN A 93 5.81 -11.47 -2.74
CA GLN A 93 5.95 -11.09 -4.16
C GLN A 93 5.18 -12.07 -5.07
N GLY A 94 4.31 -11.54 -5.92
CA GLY A 94 3.44 -12.34 -6.80
C GLY A 94 2.22 -12.98 -6.13
N ALA A 95 2.04 -12.80 -4.82
CA ALA A 95 0.89 -13.27 -4.04
C ALA A 95 0.50 -12.20 -3.00
N ARG A 96 -0.21 -11.16 -3.46
CA ARG A 96 -0.80 -10.13 -2.58
C ARG A 96 -2.27 -10.43 -2.35
N ILE A 97 -2.68 -10.46 -1.08
CA ILE A 97 -4.06 -10.68 -0.67
C ILE A 97 -4.39 -9.67 0.41
N ILE A 98 -5.43 -8.88 0.15
CA ILE A 98 -6.02 -7.97 1.13
C ILE A 98 -7.53 -8.23 1.21
N GLU A 99 -8.09 -8.04 2.39
CA GLU A 99 -9.52 -8.22 2.64
C GLU A 99 -10.13 -6.93 3.15
N LEU A 100 -11.36 -6.64 2.75
CA LEU A 100 -12.11 -5.51 3.29
C LEU A 100 -12.68 -5.89 4.66
N VAL A 101 -12.33 -5.10 5.68
CA VAL A 101 -12.89 -5.25 7.03
C VAL A 101 -14.20 -4.47 7.06
N LYS A 102 -15.29 -5.15 7.43
CA LYS A 102 -16.62 -4.55 7.61
C LYS A 102 -16.73 -3.78 8.91
#